data_AF-A0A067EP86-F1
#
_entry.id   AF-A0A067EP86-F1
#
_cell.length_a   1.000
_cell.length_b   1.000
_cell.length_c   1.000
_cell.angle_alpha   90.00
_cell.angle_beta   90.00
_cell.angle_gamma   90.00
#
_symmetry.space_group_name_H-M   'P 1'
#
loop_
_entity.id
_entity.type
_entity.pdbx_description
1 polymer ?
#
loop_
_entity_poly.entity_id
_entity_poly.type
_entity_poly.pdbx_seq_one_letter_code
_entity_poly.pdbx_strand_id
1 'polypeptide(L)'
;MASSKGGGMEKMSVEQLKAIKEQTDLEVNLLQDSLNNIRTATSRLESASTALHDLSLRPQGAKMLVPLTASLYVPGTLDDARKVLVDIGTENDG
;
A
#
# COMPACT_ATOMS: atom_id res chain seq x y z
N MET A 1 29.85 -21.11 -23.73
CA MET A 1 30.82 -21.53 -22.70
C MET A 1 31.22 -20.27 -21.95
N ALA A 2 31.14 -20.08 -20.64
CA ALA A 2 30.86 -20.86 -19.44
C ALA A 2 30.27 -19.83 -18.42
N SER A 3 29.66 -20.11 -17.28
CA SER A 3 29.76 -21.23 -16.35
C SER A 3 28.48 -21.27 -15.51
N SER A 4 28.09 -22.47 -15.13
CA SER A 4 27.03 -22.81 -14.18
C SER A 4 26.98 -21.87 -12.96
N LYS A 5 25.82 -21.24 -12.74
CA LYS A 5 25.43 -20.53 -11.50
C LYS A 5 25.18 -21.50 -10.32
N GLY A 6 25.90 -22.63 -10.30
CA GLY A 6 25.69 -23.79 -9.43
C GLY A 6 26.98 -24.57 -9.20
N GLY A 7 28.11 -23.89 -9.01
CA GLY A 7 29.20 -24.51 -8.27
C GLY A 7 28.75 -24.57 -6.82
N GLY A 8 28.40 -25.76 -6.34
CA GLY A 8 27.68 -25.93 -5.08
C GLY A 8 28.39 -25.27 -3.91
N MET A 9 27.59 -24.76 -2.98
CA MET A 9 28.02 -24.04 -1.77
C MET A 9 29.11 -24.80 -1.00
N GLU A 10 29.21 -26.13 -1.16
CA GLU A 10 30.26 -26.99 -0.62
C GLU A 10 31.69 -26.66 -1.09
N LYS A 11 31.89 -25.87 -2.16
CA LYS A 11 33.21 -25.46 -2.66
C LYS A 11 33.60 -24.03 -2.29
N MET A 12 32.75 -23.31 -1.57
CA MET A 12 32.96 -21.90 -1.23
C MET A 12 33.72 -21.75 0.09
N SER A 13 34.51 -20.67 0.22
CA SER A 13 35.13 -20.33 1.52
C SER A 13 34.09 -19.79 2.50
N VAL A 14 34.42 -19.81 3.80
CA VAL A 14 33.55 -19.29 4.86
C VAL A 14 33.25 -17.81 4.65
N GLU A 15 34.22 -17.03 4.18
CA GLU A 15 34.06 -15.60 3.88
C GLU A 15 33.07 -15.36 2.74
N GLN A 16 33.15 -16.18 1.68
CA GLN A 16 32.21 -16.10 0.56
C GLN A 16 30.78 -16.48 0.98
N LEU A 17 30.63 -17.50 1.83
CA LEU A 17 29.34 -17.89 2.40
C LEU A 17 28.78 -16.79 3.32
N LYS A 18 29.63 -16.13 4.11
CA LYS A 18 29.22 -15.00 4.96
C LYS A 18 28.72 -13.82 4.13
N ALA A 19 29.40 -13.48 3.03
CA ALA A 19 28.95 -12.43 2.13
C ALA A 19 27.58 -12.74 1.48
N ILE A 20 27.36 -14.00 1.07
CA ILE A 20 26.05 -14.45 0.55
C ILE A 20 24.96 -14.34 1.62
N LYS A 21 25.26 -14.75 2.85
CA LYS A 21 24.32 -14.62 3.98
C LYS A 21 23.93 -13.16 4.18
N GLU A 22 24.90 -12.27 4.29
CA GLU A 22 24.64 -10.84 4.50
C GLU A 22 23.81 -10.23 3.36
N GLN A 23 24.09 -10.61 2.10
CA GLN A 23 23.29 -10.18 0.96
C GLN A 23 21.86 -10.73 1.00
N THR A 24 21.71 -12.01 1.37
CA THR A 24 20.39 -12.65 1.50
C THR A 24 19.58 -12.00 2.61
N ASP A 25 20.19 -11.68 3.75
CA ASP A 25 19.54 -11.01 4.87
C ASP A 25 19.02 -9.62 4.43
N LEU A 26 19.78 -8.87 3.63
CA LEU A 26 19.35 -7.59 3.07
C LEU A 26 18.17 -7.74 2.10
N GLU A 27 18.22 -8.73 1.20
CA GLU A 27 17.13 -9.00 0.26
C GLU A 27 15.84 -9.40 0.99
N VAL A 28 15.94 -10.23 2.03
CA VAL A 28 14.79 -10.62 2.85
C VAL A 28 14.17 -9.40 3.54
N ASN A 29 14.98 -8.50 4.10
CA ASN A 29 14.48 -7.28 4.73
C ASN A 29 13.75 -6.38 3.72
N LEU A 30 14.33 -6.16 2.54
CA LEU A 30 13.69 -5.39 1.47
C LEU A 30 12.34 -6.00 1.04
N LEU A 31 12.26 -7.32 0.93
CA LEU A 31 11.02 -8.02 0.60
C LEU A 31 9.98 -7.88 1.71
N GLN A 32 10.38 -7.93 2.98
CA GLN A 32 9.48 -7.72 4.12
C GLN A 32 8.91 -6.30 4.13
N ASP A 33 9.73 -5.28 3.90
CA ASP A 33 9.28 -3.89 3.80
C ASP A 33 8.31 -3.69 2.64
N SER A 34 8.64 -4.26 1.48
CA SER A 34 7.77 -4.21 0.29
C SER A 34 6.41 -4.86 0.56
N LEU A 35 6.40 -6.01 1.25
CA LEU A 35 5.17 -6.69 1.64
C LEU A 35 4.32 -5.85 2.61
N ASN A 36 4.95 -5.19 3.57
CA ASN A 36 4.26 -4.31 4.52
C ASN A 36 3.63 -3.10 3.82
N ASN A 37 4.33 -2.51 2.84
CA ASN A 37 3.81 -1.43 2.02
C ASN A 37 2.58 -1.87 1.21
N ILE A 38 2.64 -3.03 0.56
CA ILE A 38 1.52 -3.60 -0.21
C ILE A 38 0.33 -3.88 0.70
N ARG A 39 0.54 -4.46 1.88
CA ARG A 39 -0.53 -4.72 2.87
C ARG A 39 -1.20 -3.43 3.34
N THR A 40 -0.40 -2.40 3.62
CA THR A 40 -0.92 -1.07 4.02
C THR A 40 -1.76 -0.44 2.91
N ALA A 41 -1.28 -0.49 1.67
CA ALA A 41 -2.04 0.00 0.51
C ALA A 41 -3.35 -0.79 0.32
N THR A 42 -3.30 -2.11 0.43
CA THR A 42 -4.48 -3.00 0.32
C THR A 42 -5.53 -2.64 1.37
N SER A 43 -5.13 -2.48 2.64
CA SER A 43 -6.05 -2.11 3.72
C SER A 43 -6.70 -0.73 3.51
N ARG A 44 -5.97 0.25 2.96
CA ARG A 44 -6.53 1.55 2.58
C ARG A 44 -7.56 1.42 1.47
N LEU A 45 -7.30 0.60 0.45
CA LEU A 45 -8.24 0.35 -0.65
C LEU A 45 -9.51 -0.38 -0.18
N GLU A 46 -9.38 -1.36 0.70
CA GLU A 46 -10.52 -2.07 1.31
C GLU A 46 -11.39 -1.12 2.14
N SER A 47 -10.76 -0.25 2.93
CA SER A 47 -11.44 0.77 3.72
C SER A 47 -12.18 1.78 2.82
N ALA A 48 -11.54 2.22 1.73
CA ALA A 48 -12.16 3.10 0.75
C ALA A 48 -13.34 2.42 0.03
N SER A 49 -13.19 1.14 -0.35
CA SER A 49 -14.27 0.35 -0.96
C SER A 49 -15.48 0.22 -0.05
N THR A 50 -15.25 -0.06 1.24
CA THR A 50 -16.31 -0.12 2.25
C THR A 50 -17.00 1.23 2.42
N ALA A 51 -16.24 2.32 2.53
CA ALA A 51 -16.78 3.67 2.64
C ALA A 51 -17.61 4.08 1.41
N LEU A 52 -17.18 3.69 0.20
CA LEU A 52 -17.93 3.91 -1.04
C LEU A 52 -19.24 3.11 -1.07
N HIS A 53 -19.21 1.86 -0.61
CA HIS A 53 -20.42 1.06 -0.46
C HIS A 53 -21.41 1.74 0.49
N ASP A 54 -20.96 2.12 1.69
CA ASP A 54 -21.79 2.82 2.67
C ASP A 54 -22.32 4.16 2.16
N LEU A 55 -21.52 4.89 1.37
CA LEU A 55 -21.94 6.12 0.71
C LEU A 55 -23.07 5.87 -0.29
N SER A 56 -22.96 4.81 -1.10
CA SER A 56 -23.92 4.48 -2.16
C SER A 56 -25.33 4.16 -1.63
N LEU A 57 -25.42 3.74 -0.36
CA LEU A 57 -26.69 3.44 0.31
C LEU A 57 -27.35 4.69 0.91
N ARG A 58 -26.66 5.83 0.94
CA ARG A 58 -27.18 7.06 1.54
C ARG A 58 -28.01 7.84 0.52
N PRO A 59 -29.20 8.34 0.91
CA PRO A 59 -29.99 9.19 0.04
C PRO A 59 -29.33 10.57 -0.14
N GLN A 60 -29.65 11.23 -1.25
CA GLN A 60 -29.36 12.66 -1.42
C GLN A 60 -29.99 13.47 -0.28
N GLY A 61 -29.27 14.48 0.20
CA GLY A 61 -29.69 15.27 1.34
C GLY A 61 -29.33 14.67 2.71
N ALA A 62 -28.64 13.51 2.75
CA ALA A 62 -28.23 12.91 4.01
C ALA A 62 -27.25 13.81 4.77
N LYS A 63 -27.54 14.09 6.05
CA LYS A 63 -26.65 14.84 6.93
C LYS A 63 -25.46 13.96 7.33
N MET A 64 -24.27 14.55 7.34
CA MET A 64 -23.03 13.88 7.75
C MET A 64 -22.05 14.85 8.39
N LEU A 65 -21.07 14.31 9.10
CA LEU A 65 -19.93 15.08 9.61
C LEU A 65 -18.74 14.83 8.69
N VAL A 66 -18.14 15.92 8.20
CA VAL A 66 -16.96 15.87 7.34
C VAL A 66 -15.75 16.29 8.18
N PRO A 67 -14.65 15.51 8.18
CA PRO A 67 -13.43 15.90 8.88
C PRO A 67 -12.78 17.09 8.18
N LEU A 68 -12.50 18.15 8.93
CA LEU A 68 -11.72 19.31 8.46
C LEU A 68 -10.25 19.17 8.86
N THR A 69 -10.00 18.59 10.04
CA THR A 69 -8.68 18.19 10.53
C THR A 69 -8.80 16.86 11.28
N ALA A 70 -7.70 16.33 11.81
CA ALA A 70 -7.72 15.09 12.60
C ALA A 70 -8.64 15.16 13.85
N SER A 71 -8.92 16.36 14.36
CA SER A 71 -9.70 16.55 15.59
C SER A 71 -10.95 17.42 15.43
N LEU A 72 -11.25 17.90 14.22
CA LEU A 72 -12.36 18.82 13.96
C LEU A 72 -13.26 18.30 12.84
N TYR A 73 -14.56 18.30 13.11
CA TYR A 73 -15.60 17.88 12.16
C TYR A 73 -16.62 19.00 11.97
N VAL A 74 -17.10 19.16 10.73
CA VAL A 74 -18.13 20.14 10.39
C VAL A 74 -19.37 19.42 9.84
N PRO A 75 -20.58 19.91 10.13
CA PRO A 75 -21.79 19.37 9.54
C PRO A 75 -21.87 19.70 8.04
N GLY A 76 -22.23 18.69 7.26
CA GLY A 76 -22.45 18.79 5.82
C GLY A 76 -23.66 17.98 5.37
N THR A 77 -24.05 18.18 4.12
CA THR A 77 -25.17 17.47 3.49
C THR A 77 -24.67 16.82 2.20
N LEU A 78 -24.97 15.53 2.01
CA LEU A 78 -24.60 14.79 0.82
C LEU A 78 -25.42 15.24 -0.38
N ASP A 79 -24.76 15.65 -1.46
CA ASP A 79 -25.43 16.01 -2.71
C ASP A 79 -25.66 14.77 -3.60
N ASP A 80 -24.63 14.23 -4.25
CA ASP A 80 -24.75 13.07 -5.14
C ASP A 80 -23.83 11.92 -4.70
N ALA A 81 -24.41 10.85 -4.16
CA ALA A 81 -23.68 9.65 -3.72
C ALA A 81 -23.00 8.89 -4.88
N ARG A 82 -23.36 9.18 -6.14
CA ARG A 82 -22.80 8.50 -7.33
C ARG A 82 -21.58 9.21 -7.92
N LYS A 83 -21.30 10.43 -7.47
CA LYS A 83 -20.14 11.21 -7.93
C LYS A 83 -19.06 11.15 -6.86
N VAL A 84 -17.96 10.49 -7.20
CA VAL A 84 -16.83 10.29 -6.29
C VAL A 84 -15.53 10.69 -6.98
N LEU A 85 -14.60 11.23 -6.18
CA LEU A 85 -13.26 11.53 -6.64
C LEU A 85 -12.40 10.26 -6.46
N VAL A 86 -11.75 9.83 -7.53
CA VAL A 86 -10.80 8.71 -7.50
C VAL A 86 -9.41 9.29 -7.78
N ASP A 87 -8.52 9.17 -6.81
CA ASP A 87 -7.11 9.51 -7.00
C ASP A 87 -6.42 8.34 -7.70
N ILE A 88 -5.86 8.61 -8.88
CA ILE A 88 -5.16 7.63 -9.73
C ILE A 88 -3.64 7.80 -9.70
N GLY A 89 -3.10 8.76 -8.94
CA GLY A 89 -1.67 8.95 -8.79
C GLY A 89 -0.97 9.40 -10.07
N THR A 90 -1.05 10.70 -10.32
CA THR A 90 -0.04 11.55 -10.98
C THR A 90 -0.45 12.94 -10.55
N GLU A 91 0.46 13.63 -9.88
CA GLU A 91 0.29 15.00 -9.39
C GLU A 91 -0.30 15.88 -10.51
N ASN A 92 -1.60 16.17 -10.44
CA ASN A 92 -2.21 17.24 -11.23
C ASN A 92 -2.12 18.46 -10.33
N ASP A 93 -0.95 19.09 -10.37
CA ASP A 93 -0.78 20.46 -9.90
C ASP A 93 -1.67 21.34 -10.80
N GLY A 94 -2.68 21.95 -10.18
CA GLY A 94 -3.66 22.83 -10.82
C GLY A 94 -4.14 23.88 -9.84
#